data_AF-A0A7J8LGD8-F1
#
_entry.id   AF-A0A7J8LGD8-F1
#
_cell.length_a   1.000
_cell.length_b   1.000
_cell.length_c   1.000
_cell.angle_alpha   90.00
_cell.angle_beta   90.00
_cell.angle_gamma   90.00
#
_symmetry.space_group_name_H-M   'P 1'
#
loop_
_entity.id
_entity.type
_entity.pdbx_description
1 polymer ?
#
loop_
_entity_poly.entity_id
_entity_poly.type
_entity_poly.pdbx_seq_one_letter_code
_entity_poly.pdbx_strand_id
1 'polypeptide(L)'
;MITHYVEFCFKTFGDRVKTWMTFNEPRVVAALGFDNGINPPNRCSKQFGNCTDGNSVTEPYIAAHHLILSHAEAVKRYREKYQAKQNGRIDIFMDFVWYEPLTKSKADYYAAQRARDFHIGW
;
A
#
# COMPACT_ATOMS: atom_id res chain seq x y z
N MET A 1 10.15 -11.72 -8.59
CA MET A 1 8.67 -11.62 -8.50
C MET A 1 8.27 -11.89 -7.05
N ILE A 2 7.33 -11.13 -6.48
CA ILE A 2 6.93 -11.20 -5.05
C ILE A 2 6.65 -12.63 -4.55
N THR A 3 6.15 -13.50 -5.44
CA THR A 3 5.85 -14.91 -5.19
C THR A 3 7.03 -15.71 -4.64
N HIS A 4 8.24 -15.52 -5.18
CA HIS A 4 9.43 -16.23 -4.70
C HIS A 4 9.84 -15.80 -3.30
N TYR A 5 9.75 -14.50 -3.01
CA TYR A 5 10.08 -13.95 -1.71
C TYR A 5 9.13 -14.47 -0.64
N VAL A 6 7.82 -14.39 -0.87
CA VAL A 6 6.82 -14.85 0.11
C VAL A 6 6.85 -16.38 0.28
N GLU A 7 7.10 -17.14 -0.78
CA GLU A 7 7.32 -18.59 -0.71
C GLU A 7 8.47 -18.95 0.24
N PHE A 8 9.59 -18.24 0.12
CA PHE A 8 10.73 -18.43 1.00
C PHE A 8 10.36 -18.09 2.45
N CYS A 9 9.77 -16.92 2.69
CA CYS A 9 9.37 -16.50 4.04
C CYS A 9 8.42 -17.50 4.71
N PHE A 10 7.35 -17.91 4.01
CA PHE A 10 6.37 -18.85 4.57
C PHE A 10 6.98 -20.22 4.84
N LYS A 11 7.87 -20.72 3.97
CA LYS A 11 8.57 -21.99 4.20
C LYS A 11 9.52 -21.93 5.40
N THR A 12 10.31 -20.87 5.48
CA THR A 12 11.43 -20.77 6.43
C THR A 12 10.98 -20.42 7.84
N PHE A 13 9.92 -19.60 7.97
CA PHE A 13 9.54 -19.04 9.26
C PHE A 13 8.11 -19.35 9.68
N GLY A 14 7.26 -19.87 8.79
CA GLY A 14 5.83 -20.06 9.08
C GLY A 14 5.52 -21.19 10.09
N ASP A 15 6.51 -21.99 10.47
CA ASP A 15 6.44 -22.89 11.62
C ASP A 15 6.20 -22.10 12.93
N ARG A 16 6.79 -20.91 13.05
CA ARG A 16 6.73 -20.04 14.23
C ARG A 16 5.94 -18.75 14.02
N VAL A 17 6.05 -18.11 12.86
CA VAL A 17 5.36 -16.85 12.56
C VAL A 17 3.89 -17.13 12.24
N LYS A 18 2.98 -16.59 13.06
CA LYS A 18 1.53 -16.79 12.94
C LYS A 18 0.76 -15.55 12.50
N THR A 19 1.42 -14.40 12.40
CA THR A 19 0.83 -13.18 11.87
C THR A 19 1.76 -12.60 10.82
N TRP A 20 1.25 -12.47 9.60
CA TRP A 20 1.97 -11.92 8.46
C TRP A 20 1.34 -10.60 8.04
N MET A 21 2.17 -9.58 7.80
CA MET A 21 1.78 -8.37 7.09
C MET A 21 2.54 -8.36 5.77
N THR A 22 1.81 -8.25 4.66
CA THR A 22 2.39 -8.27 3.30
C THR A 22 3.15 -6.99 2.99
N PHE A 23 2.48 -5.85 3.16
CA PHE A 23 3.03 -4.52 2.97
C PHE A 23 2.73 -3.66 4.19
N ASN A 24 3.66 -2.76 4.48
CA ASN A 24 3.47 -1.64 5.38
C ASN A 24 3.16 -0.40 4.54
N GLU A 25 1.98 0.17 4.72
CA GLU A 25 1.60 1.50 4.21
C GLU A 25 1.76 1.65 2.68
N PRO A 26 1.01 0.87 1.88
CA PRO A 26 1.14 0.92 0.42
C PRO A 26 0.86 2.30 -0.17
N ARG A 27 -0.04 3.09 0.45
CA ARG A 27 -0.32 4.47 0.05
C ARG A 27 0.90 5.37 0.27
N VAL A 28 1.66 5.20 1.36
CA VAL A 28 2.93 5.92 1.57
C VAL A 28 3.93 5.60 0.48
N VAL A 29 4.07 4.32 0.11
CA VAL A 29 4.96 3.91 -1.00
C VAL A 29 4.54 4.59 -2.31
N ALA A 30 3.26 4.55 -2.66
CA ALA A 30 2.75 5.15 -3.88
C ALA A 30 2.87 6.68 -3.88
N ALA A 31 2.37 7.37 -2.84
CA ALA A 31 2.35 8.82 -2.80
C ALA A 31 3.75 9.42 -2.56
N LEU A 32 4.48 8.95 -1.55
CA LEU A 32 5.77 9.55 -1.23
C LEU A 32 6.90 9.09 -2.17
N GLY A 33 6.76 7.92 -2.81
CA GLY A 33 7.73 7.42 -3.77
C GLY A 33 7.54 7.93 -5.20
N PHE A 34 6.29 8.19 -5.60
CA PHE A 34 5.92 8.44 -7.00
C PHE A 34 5.06 9.69 -7.25
N ASP A 35 4.52 10.35 -6.22
CA ASP A 35 3.77 11.62 -6.36
C ASP A 35 4.68 12.81 -6.05
N ASN A 36 5.10 12.97 -4.79
CA ASN A 36 5.99 14.08 -4.39
C ASN A 36 7.48 13.69 -4.34
N GLY A 37 7.79 12.39 -4.49
CA GLY A 37 9.15 11.87 -4.58
C GLY A 37 10.04 12.12 -3.36
N ILE A 38 9.47 12.24 -2.15
CA ILE A 38 10.22 12.40 -0.90
C ILE A 38 10.96 11.09 -0.52
N ASN A 39 10.35 9.95 -0.80
CA ASN A 39 10.92 8.62 -0.51
C ASN A 39 11.49 7.98 -1.79
N PRO A 40 12.44 7.04 -1.67
CA PRO A 40 12.87 6.22 -2.80
C PRO A 40 11.68 5.56 -3.51
N PRO A 41 11.65 5.50 -4.85
CA PRO A 41 12.74 5.84 -5.78
C PRO A 41 12.84 7.33 -6.15
N ASN A 42 12.16 8.22 -5.42
CA ASN A 42 12.19 9.67 -5.61
C ASN A 42 11.74 10.09 -7.02
N ARG A 43 10.60 9.53 -7.47
CA ARG A 43 10.00 9.86 -8.76
C ARG A 43 8.86 10.84 -8.58
N CYS A 44 8.82 11.88 -9.40
CA CYS A 44 7.75 12.85 -9.42
C CYS A 44 7.84 13.71 -10.69
N SER A 45 6.72 14.34 -11.07
CA SER A 45 6.75 15.39 -12.10
C SER A 45 7.49 16.61 -11.55
N LYS A 46 8.27 17.29 -12.40
CA LYS A 46 9.09 18.47 -12.01
C LYS A 46 8.32 19.60 -11.32
N GLN A 47 7.02 19.72 -11.56
CA GLN A 47 6.17 20.75 -10.95
C GLN A 47 5.77 20.45 -9.50
N PHE A 48 5.92 19.20 -9.03
CA PHE A 48 5.49 18.76 -7.69
C PHE A 48 6.67 18.43 -6.77
N GLY A 49 7.89 18.34 -7.29
CA GLY A 49 9.08 18.08 -6.49
C GLY A 49 10.38 18.19 -7.31
N ASN A 50 11.51 18.01 -6.63
CA ASN A 50 12.84 18.13 -7.23
C ASN A 50 13.36 16.79 -7.81
N CYS A 51 12.49 16.01 -8.44
CA CYS A 51 12.84 14.72 -9.02
C CYS A 51 13.44 14.88 -10.42
N THR A 52 14.33 13.95 -10.77
CA THR A 52 14.98 13.93 -12.09
C THR A 52 14.10 13.30 -13.17
N ASP A 53 13.16 12.43 -12.78
CA ASP A 53 12.23 11.72 -13.65
C ASP A 53 10.96 11.31 -12.86
N GLY A 54 9.89 10.95 -13.55
CA GLY A 54 8.62 10.52 -12.96
C GLY A 54 7.40 11.21 -13.53
N ASN A 55 6.23 10.67 -13.19
CA ASN A 55 4.94 11.29 -13.50
C ASN A 55 3.97 11.10 -12.34
N SER A 56 3.79 12.16 -11.55
CA SER A 56 2.94 12.19 -10.36
C SER A 56 1.46 11.95 -10.65
N VAL A 57 1.01 12.14 -11.89
CA VAL A 57 -0.40 11.95 -12.28
C VAL A 57 -0.69 10.47 -12.61
N THR A 58 0.33 9.66 -12.89
CA THR A 58 0.14 8.26 -13.33
C THR A 58 0.87 7.24 -12.47
N GLU A 59 2.10 7.51 -12.07
CA GLU A 59 2.96 6.53 -11.40
C GLU A 59 2.47 6.10 -10.01
N PRO A 60 1.87 6.98 -9.17
CA PRO A 60 1.28 6.53 -7.91
C PRO A 60 0.21 5.45 -8.12
N TYR A 61 -0.63 5.59 -9.15
CA TYR A 61 -1.67 4.61 -9.49
C TYR A 61 -1.11 3.30 -10.03
N ILE A 62 -0.07 3.37 -10.85
CA ILE A 62 0.63 2.18 -11.35
C ILE A 62 1.30 1.43 -10.19
N ALA A 63 1.93 2.16 -9.26
CA ALA A 63 2.58 1.58 -8.09
C ALA A 63 1.53 0.94 -7.15
N ALA A 64 0.48 1.67 -6.78
CA ALA A 64 -0.60 1.16 -5.94
C ALA A 64 -1.26 -0.09 -6.54
N HIS A 65 -1.56 -0.09 -7.84
CA HIS A 65 -2.13 -1.24 -8.53
C HIS A 65 -1.25 -2.50 -8.40
N HIS A 66 0.05 -2.38 -8.64
CA HIS A 66 0.97 -3.51 -8.50
C HIS A 66 1.17 -3.95 -7.05
N LEU A 67 1.13 -3.03 -6.07
CA LEU A 67 1.16 -3.37 -4.65
C LEU A 67 -0.09 -4.20 -4.25
N ILE A 68 -1.27 -3.80 -4.71
CA ILE A 68 -2.53 -4.53 -4.48
C ILE A 68 -2.48 -5.92 -5.11
N LEU A 69 -2.05 -6.03 -6.38
CA LEU A 69 -1.90 -7.32 -7.05
C LEU A 69 -0.87 -8.22 -6.34
N SER A 70 0.24 -7.65 -5.89
CA SER A 70 1.28 -8.36 -5.16
C SER A 70 0.78 -8.86 -3.80
N HIS A 71 -0.02 -8.05 -3.11
CA HIS A 71 -0.70 -8.43 -1.87
C HIS A 71 -1.66 -9.59 -2.11
N ALA A 72 -2.53 -9.48 -3.12
CA ALA A 72 -3.51 -10.49 -3.46
C ALA A 72 -2.85 -11.84 -3.77
N GLU A 73 -1.76 -11.84 -4.55
CA GLU A 73 -1.03 -13.05 -4.88
C GLU A 73 -0.35 -13.68 -3.65
N ALA A 74 0.26 -12.87 -2.79
CA ALA A 74 0.85 -13.36 -1.54
C ALA A 74 -0.19 -13.98 -0.60
N VAL A 75 -1.34 -13.31 -0.44
CA VAL A 75 -2.46 -13.79 0.37
C VAL A 75 -3.02 -15.09 -0.21
N LYS A 76 -3.30 -15.14 -1.52
CA LYS A 76 -3.78 -16.35 -2.20
C LYS A 76 -2.83 -17.51 -1.94
N ARG A 77 -1.52 -17.30 -2.14
CA ARG A 77 -0.50 -18.32 -1.93
C ARG A 77 -0.46 -18.83 -0.50
N TYR A 78 -0.52 -17.94 0.48
CA TYR A 78 -0.53 -18.30 1.90
C TYR A 78 -1.78 -19.14 2.24
N ARG A 79 -2.97 -18.65 1.86
CA ARG A 79 -4.25 -19.31 2.13
C ARG A 79 -4.33 -20.71 1.53
N GLU A 80 -3.91 -20.86 0.26
CA GLU A 80 -4.01 -22.14 -0.46
C GLU A 80 -2.98 -23.19 0.01
N LYS A 81 -1.77 -22.78 0.38
CA LYS A 81 -0.66 -23.72 0.60
C LYS A 81 -0.17 -23.83 2.04
N TYR A 82 -0.30 -22.78 2.83
CA TYR A 82 0.38 -22.67 4.13
C TYR A 82 -0.59 -22.53 5.30
N GLN A 83 -1.68 -21.80 5.13
CA GLN A 83 -2.55 -21.40 6.24
C GLN A 83 -3.11 -22.59 7.01
N ALA A 84 -3.61 -23.62 6.33
CA ALA A 84 -4.16 -24.81 6.98
C ALA A 84 -3.13 -25.56 7.84
N LYS A 85 -1.85 -25.56 7.44
CA LYS A 85 -0.77 -26.25 8.17
C LYS A 85 -0.15 -25.38 9.25
N GLN A 86 0.00 -24.08 8.98
CA GLN A 86 0.70 -23.14 9.84
C GLN A 86 -0.22 -22.50 10.87
N ASN A 87 -1.53 -22.51 10.64
CA ASN A 87 -2.55 -21.93 11.50
C ASN A 87 -2.28 -20.46 11.88
N GLY A 88 -1.86 -19.67 10.88
CA GLY A 88 -1.64 -18.22 11.04
C GLY A 88 -2.60 -17.38 10.21
N ARG A 89 -2.46 -16.06 10.33
CA ARG A 89 -3.19 -15.04 9.55
C ARG A 89 -2.24 -14.22 8.68
N ILE A 90 -2.78 -13.64 7.62
CA ILE A 90 -2.07 -12.78 6.68
C ILE A 90 -2.95 -11.59 6.32
N ASP A 91 -2.40 -10.39 6.46
CA ASP A 91 -3.11 -9.13 6.25
C ASP A 91 -2.18 -8.07 5.60
N ILE A 92 -2.69 -6.85 5.47
CA ILE A 92 -1.97 -5.66 5.02
C ILE A 92 -2.09 -4.56 6.08
N PHE A 93 -1.02 -3.79 6.28
CA PHE A 93 -1.02 -2.68 7.21
C PHE A 93 -1.18 -1.37 6.44
N MET A 94 -2.23 -0.60 6.77
CA MET A 94 -2.59 0.66 6.11
C MET A 94 -2.26 1.85 7.02
N ASP A 95 -1.64 2.89 6.47
CA ASP A 95 -1.58 4.19 7.14
C ASP A 95 -2.91 4.91 7.02
N PHE A 96 -3.23 5.73 8.01
CA PHE A 96 -4.41 6.55 7.98
C PHE A 96 -4.30 7.81 8.82
N VAL A 97 -4.71 8.93 8.22
CA VAL A 97 -4.99 10.19 8.91
C VAL A 97 -6.49 10.41 8.91
N TRP A 98 -7.08 10.68 10.07
CA TRP A 98 -8.48 11.06 10.16
C TRP A 98 -8.67 12.52 9.76
N TYR A 99 -9.44 12.76 8.69
CA TYR A 99 -9.78 14.09 8.22
C TYR A 99 -11.16 14.50 8.73
N GLU A 100 -11.23 15.65 9.38
CA GLU A 100 -12.49 16.29 9.75
C GLU A 100 -12.86 17.41 8.76
N PRO A 101 -14.15 17.70 8.57
CA PRO A 101 -14.56 18.84 7.75
C PRO A 101 -14.11 20.15 8.42
N LEU A 102 -13.55 21.08 7.63
CA LEU A 102 -13.07 22.38 8.14
C LEU A 102 -14.21 23.24 8.72
N THR A 103 -15.38 23.19 8.11
CA THR A 103 -16.61 23.85 8.60
C THR A 103 -17.80 22.89 8.52
N LYS A 104 -18.98 23.35 8.98
CA LYS A 104 -20.23 22.59 8.85
C LYS A 104 -20.83 22.63 7.43
N SER A 105 -20.12 23.19 6.46
CA SER A 105 -20.59 23.25 5.08
C SER A 105 -20.64 21.86 4.45
N LYS A 106 -21.66 21.61 3.60
CA LYS A 106 -21.76 20.36 2.84
C LYS A 106 -20.52 20.10 1.97
N ALA A 107 -19.88 21.16 1.48
CA ALA A 107 -18.66 21.08 0.69
C ALA A 107 -17.50 20.49 1.48
N ASP A 108 -17.31 20.92 2.73
CA ASP A 108 -16.22 20.44 3.58
C ASP A 108 -16.45 19.01 4.07
N TYR A 109 -17.70 18.62 4.32
CA TYR A 109 -18.03 17.20 4.57
C TYR A 109 -17.61 16.31 3.41
N TYR A 110 -17.87 16.74 2.17
CA TYR A 110 -17.43 16.01 0.99
C TYR A 110 -15.93 16.06 0.77
N ALA A 111 -15.27 17.18 1.10
CA ALA A 111 -13.81 17.28 1.04
C ALA A 111 -13.14 16.31 2.02
N ALA A 112 -13.61 16.25 3.27
CA ALA A 112 -13.10 15.32 4.26
C ALA A 112 -13.34 13.86 3.86
N GLN A 113 -14.49 13.53 3.27
CA GLN A 113 -14.74 12.18 2.75
C GLN A 113 -13.79 11.82 1.62
N ARG A 114 -13.60 12.70 0.61
CA ARG A 114 -12.65 12.47 -0.47
C ARG A 114 -11.22 12.28 0.05
N ALA A 115 -10.81 13.08 1.04
CA ALA A 115 -9.49 12.92 1.65
C ALA A 115 -9.31 11.54 2.31
N ARG A 116 -10.34 11.05 3.02
CA ARG A 116 -10.33 9.67 3.57
C ARG A 116 -10.32 8.61 2.46
N ASP A 117 -11.14 8.77 1.42
CA ASP A 117 -11.21 7.82 0.31
C ASP A 117 -9.84 7.68 -0.38
N PHE A 118 -9.14 8.78 -0.63
CA PHE A 118 -7.79 8.77 -1.21
C PHE A 118 -6.69 8.32 -0.23
N HIS A 119 -6.95 8.29 1.08
CA HIS A 119 -5.97 7.85 2.07
C HIS A 119 -6.08 6.36 2.38
N ILE A 120 -7.29 5.85 2.66
CA ILE A 120 -7.51 4.45 3.05
C ILE A 120 -8.44 3.67 2.11
N GLY A 121 -9.24 4.36 1.31
CA GLY A 121 -10.23 3.73 0.43
C GLY A 121 -9.70 3.30 -0.94
N TRP A 122 -8.47 3.69 -1.28
CA TRP A 122 -7.82 3.42 -2.56
C TRP A 122 -7.48 1.94 -2.76
#